data_AF-A0A943GZH3-F1
#
_entry.id   AF-A0A943GZH3-F1
#
_cell.length_a   1.000
_cell.length_b   1.000
_cell.length_c   1.000
_cell.angle_alpha   90.00
_cell.angle_beta   90.00
_cell.angle_gamma   90.00
#
_symmetry.space_group_name_H-M   'P 1'
#
loop_
_entity.id
_entity.type
_entity.pdbx_description
1 polymer ?
#
loop_
_entity_poly.entity_id
_entity_poly.type
_entity_poly.pdbx_seq_one_letter_code
_entity_poly.pdbx_strand_id
1 'polypeptide(L)'
;MKKRIITISREFGSGGRTIGRQVAQELGFEFYDKELIEKVAEESGFDKQYIEEQGEYAPAKSSFAYAFIGRDRNGMSISDYIWQAQRKIILSLAEKGNCVIVGRCADYILQDREDCLNVFIHADMEKRAERIVKLYGETDKAPKKRLEEKDKKRKVNYRYYTDREWGASQNYHICLDSGEFGIERCAKIIAELAREE
;
A
#
# COMPACT_ATOMS: atom_id res chain seq x y z
N MET A 1 -0.75 12.64 -20.51
CA MET A 1 -1.34 13.54 -19.49
C MET A 1 -0.48 13.49 -18.24
N LYS A 2 -0.23 14.65 -17.63
CA LYS A 2 0.41 14.76 -16.31
C LYS A 2 -0.28 13.85 -15.28
N LYS A 3 0.50 13.05 -14.57
CA LYS A 3 -0.01 12.10 -13.59
C LYS A 3 -0.26 12.80 -12.26
N ARG A 4 -1.48 12.69 -11.75
CA ARG A 4 -1.91 13.29 -10.48
C ARG A 4 -1.75 12.34 -9.32
N ILE A 5 -1.78 11.04 -9.61
CA ILE A 5 -1.73 9.99 -8.61
C ILE A 5 -0.57 9.06 -8.92
N ILE A 6 0.23 8.74 -7.90
CA ILE A 6 1.29 7.76 -8.00
C ILE A 6 1.00 6.65 -7.00
N THR A 7 0.80 5.43 -7.47
CA THR A 7 0.70 4.26 -6.59
C THR A 7 2.02 3.52 -6.56
N ILE A 8 2.44 3.08 -5.37
CA ILE A 8 3.70 2.36 -5.18
C ILE A 8 3.44 1.05 -4.45
N SER A 9 3.48 -0.04 -5.21
CA SER A 9 3.64 -1.40 -4.69
C SER A 9 5.15 -1.73 -4.58
N ARG A 10 5.51 -2.64 -3.66
CA ARG A 10 6.92 -2.82 -3.27
C ARG A 10 7.19 -4.09 -2.50
N GLU A 11 8.36 -4.68 -2.69
CA GLU A 11 8.92 -5.67 -1.78
C GLU A 11 9.27 -5.08 -0.41
N PHE A 12 9.25 -5.91 0.64
CA PHE A 12 9.70 -5.46 1.95
C PHE A 12 11.22 -5.24 1.91
N GLY A 13 11.73 -4.21 2.58
CA GLY A 13 13.16 -3.90 2.51
C GLY A 13 13.65 -3.29 1.18
N SER A 14 12.81 -3.10 0.15
CA SER A 14 13.21 -2.43 -1.09
C SER A 14 13.26 -0.90 -0.98
N GLY A 15 12.90 -0.33 0.17
CA GLY A 15 12.87 1.13 0.34
C GLY A 15 11.74 1.84 -0.38
N GLY A 16 10.76 1.12 -0.95
CA GLY A 16 9.63 1.73 -1.67
C GLY A 16 8.82 2.75 -0.87
N ARG A 17 8.72 2.63 0.47
CA ARG A 17 8.09 3.65 1.33
C ARG A 17 8.89 4.96 1.32
N THR A 18 10.22 4.87 1.40
CA THR A 18 11.11 6.03 1.38
C THR A 18 11.09 6.70 0.01
N ILE A 19 11.14 5.91 -1.06
CA ILE A 19 11.00 6.39 -2.44
C ILE A 19 9.68 7.16 -2.59
N GLY A 20 8.55 6.58 -2.17
CA GLY A 20 7.26 7.26 -2.27
C GLY A 20 7.19 8.58 -1.52
N ARG A 21 7.83 8.68 -0.34
CA ARG A 21 7.91 9.94 0.40
C ARG A 21 8.74 10.99 -0.33
N GLN A 22 9.87 10.58 -0.93
CA GLN A 22 10.70 11.48 -1.73
C GLN A 22 9.97 11.96 -2.99
N VAL A 23 9.28 11.06 -3.70
CA VAL A 23 8.43 11.42 -4.86
C VAL A 23 7.37 12.44 -4.47
N ALA A 24 6.67 12.20 -3.35
CA ALA A 24 5.65 13.13 -2.87
C ALA A 24 6.24 14.52 -2.58
N GLN A 25 7.39 14.57 -1.90
CA GLN A 25 8.10 15.82 -1.63
C GLN A 25 8.53 16.54 -2.91
N GLU A 26 9.08 15.80 -3.88
CA GLU A 26 9.59 16.37 -5.13
C GLU A 26 8.48 16.91 -6.05
N LEU A 27 7.29 16.29 -5.99
CA LEU A 27 6.13 16.70 -6.77
C LEU A 27 5.24 17.72 -6.02
N GLY A 28 5.45 17.91 -4.72
CA GLY A 28 4.56 18.69 -3.87
C GLY A 28 3.19 18.02 -3.68
N PHE A 29 3.15 16.68 -3.63
CA PHE A 29 1.95 15.87 -3.50
C PHE A 29 1.77 15.39 -2.06
N GLU A 30 0.53 15.07 -1.70
CA GLU A 30 0.25 14.41 -0.41
C GLU A 30 0.79 12.98 -0.39
N PHE A 31 1.26 12.50 0.77
CA PHE A 31 1.80 11.16 0.93
C PHE A 31 0.92 10.31 1.85
N TYR A 32 0.48 9.16 1.36
CA TYR A 32 -0.33 8.20 2.11
C TYR A 32 0.31 6.81 2.09
N ASP A 33 0.64 6.30 3.27
CA ASP A 33 1.03 4.89 3.44
C ASP A 33 -0.01 4.14 4.26
N LYS A 34 0.31 2.88 4.59
CA LYS A 34 -0.58 2.01 5.38
C LYS A 34 -1.05 2.70 6.67
N GLU A 35 -0.13 3.30 7.43
CA GLU A 35 -0.41 3.85 8.76
C GLU A 35 -1.32 5.08 8.64
N LEU A 36 -1.04 5.95 7.65
CA LEU A 36 -1.87 7.14 7.40
C LEU A 36 -3.26 6.78 6.90
N ILE A 37 -3.40 5.78 6.03
CA ILE A 37 -4.71 5.33 5.54
C ILE A 37 -5.54 4.72 6.68
N GLU A 38 -4.91 3.95 7.56
CA GLU A 38 -5.59 3.39 8.74
C GLU A 38 -6.06 4.51 9.68
N LYS A 39 -5.21 5.51 9.94
CA LYS A 39 -5.60 6.67 10.75
C LYS A 39 -6.74 7.48 10.13
N VAL A 40 -6.69 7.72 8.82
CA VAL A 40 -7.78 8.41 8.09
C VAL A 40 -9.08 7.61 8.17
N ALA A 41 -9.02 6.28 8.14
CA ALA A 41 -10.18 5.41 8.30
C ALA A 41 -10.82 5.55 9.69
N GLU A 42 -9.99 5.56 10.73
CA GLU A 42 -10.44 5.74 12.12
C GLU A 42 -11.08 7.13 12.33
N GLU A 43 -10.43 8.20 11.86
CA GLU A 43 -10.90 9.58 12.03
C GLU A 43 -12.19 9.88 11.24
N SER A 44 -12.39 9.24 10.10
CA SER A 44 -13.62 9.39 9.30
C SER A 44 -14.83 8.66 9.89
N GLY A 45 -14.67 7.97 11.02
CA GLY A 45 -15.77 7.32 11.72
C GLY A 45 -16.26 6.03 11.06
N PHE A 46 -15.46 5.41 10.17
CA PHE A 46 -15.82 4.12 9.56
C PHE A 46 -16.08 3.04 10.60
N ASP A 47 -15.31 3.03 11.70
CA ASP A 47 -15.56 2.12 12.83
C ASP A 47 -16.96 2.31 13.43
N LYS A 48 -17.49 3.54 13.45
CA LYS A 48 -18.85 3.81 13.93
C LYS A 48 -19.91 3.31 12.95
N GLN A 49 -19.72 3.52 11.64
CA GLN A 49 -20.63 3.00 10.62
C GLN A 49 -20.70 1.47 10.65
N TYR A 50 -19.57 0.77 10.82
CA TYR A 50 -19.56 -0.68 10.99
C TYR A 50 -20.38 -1.13 12.20
N ILE A 51 -20.19 -0.46 13.34
CA ILE A 51 -20.89 -0.78 14.58
C ILE A 51 -22.40 -0.53 14.45
N GLU A 52 -22.82 0.55 13.79
CA GLU A 52 -24.23 0.85 13.52
C GLU A 52 -24.85 -0.17 12.56
N GLU A 53 -24.12 -0.61 11.53
CA GLU A 53 -24.61 -1.60 10.55
C GLU A 53 -24.72 -3.02 11.13
N GLN A 54 -23.84 -3.40 12.06
CA GLN A 54 -23.79 -4.76 12.65
C GLN A 54 -24.49 -4.88 14.02
N GLY A 55 -24.93 -3.77 14.61
CA GLY A 55 -25.71 -3.75 15.85
C GLY A 55 -25.00 -4.39 17.05
N GLU A 56 -25.74 -5.15 17.87
CA GLU A 56 -25.24 -5.77 19.11
C GLU A 56 -24.10 -6.80 18.92
N TYR A 57 -23.81 -7.18 17.67
CA TYR A 57 -22.74 -8.12 17.32
C TYR A 57 -21.41 -7.41 16.98
N ALA A 58 -21.39 -6.07 16.98
CA ALA A 58 -20.17 -5.32 16.71
C ALA A 58 -19.23 -5.33 17.94
N PRO A 59 -17.96 -5.73 17.79
CA PRO A 59 -17.01 -5.65 18.89
C PRO A 59 -16.76 -4.19 19.30
N ALA A 60 -16.63 -3.97 20.60
CA ALA A 60 -16.48 -2.64 21.17
C ALA A 60 -15.20 -1.92 20.69
N LYS A 61 -15.41 -0.68 20.21
CA LYS A 61 -14.57 0.54 20.32
C LYS A 61 -13.09 0.53 19.87
N SER A 62 -12.54 -0.53 19.27
CA SER A 62 -11.15 -0.51 18.77
C SER A 62 -10.98 -1.20 17.42
N SER A 63 -10.31 -0.52 16.48
CA SER A 63 -9.86 -1.03 15.18
C SER A 63 -9.07 -2.35 15.25
N PHE A 64 -8.49 -2.66 16.41
CA PHE A 64 -7.78 -3.92 16.68
C PHE A 64 -8.68 -5.10 17.11
N ALA A 65 -9.90 -4.84 17.63
CA ALA A 65 -10.80 -5.89 18.12
C ALA A 65 -11.44 -6.71 16.97
N TYR A 66 -11.44 -6.17 15.75
CA TYR A 66 -12.03 -6.77 14.57
C TYR A 66 -11.29 -8.03 14.06
N ALA A 67 -10.04 -8.27 14.48
CA ALA A 67 -9.27 -9.43 14.02
C ALA A 67 -9.76 -10.80 14.56
N PHE A 68 -10.68 -10.81 15.53
CA PHE A 68 -11.06 -12.01 16.29
C PHE A 68 -12.46 -12.57 16.00
N ILE A 69 -13.23 -11.99 15.07
CA ILE A 69 -14.65 -12.32 14.91
C ILE A 69 -14.93 -12.73 13.45
N GLY A 70 -15.60 -13.86 13.27
CA GLY A 70 -15.83 -14.51 11.97
C GLY A 70 -16.75 -13.74 11.01
N ARG A 71 -17.23 -14.43 9.96
CA ARG A 71 -18.11 -13.88 8.91
C ARG A 71 -19.48 -13.45 9.48
N ASP A 72 -20.05 -12.39 8.91
CA ASP A 72 -21.38 -11.89 9.25
C ASP A 72 -22.52 -12.69 8.59
N ARG A 73 -23.77 -12.31 8.88
CA ARG A 73 -25.00 -12.95 8.36
C ARG A 73 -25.16 -12.85 6.84
N ASN A 74 -24.45 -11.95 6.17
CA ASN A 74 -24.48 -11.79 4.71
C ASN A 74 -23.33 -12.56 4.03
N GLY A 75 -22.52 -13.29 4.80
CA GLY A 75 -21.34 -14.00 4.31
C GLY A 75 -20.14 -13.10 4.09
N MET A 76 -20.23 -11.80 4.40
CA MET A 76 -19.10 -10.88 4.36
C MET A 76 -18.18 -11.15 5.54
N SER A 77 -16.89 -11.33 5.26
CA SER A 77 -15.90 -11.35 6.32
C SER A 77 -15.58 -9.91 6.76
N ILE A 78 -15.13 -9.76 8.00
CA ILE A 78 -14.54 -8.49 8.48
C ILE A 78 -13.43 -7.99 7.54
N SER A 79 -12.68 -8.92 6.93
CA SER A 79 -11.64 -8.57 5.97
C SER A 79 -12.21 -7.88 4.73
N ASP A 80 -13.38 -8.32 4.25
CA ASP A 80 -14.07 -7.69 3.11
C ASP A 80 -14.60 -6.31 3.47
N TYR A 81 -15.08 -6.12 4.71
CA TYR A 81 -15.48 -4.80 5.20
C TYR A 81 -14.30 -3.82 5.26
N ILE A 82 -13.19 -4.24 5.90
CA ILE A 82 -11.95 -3.43 5.97
C ILE A 82 -11.45 -3.08 4.57
N TRP A 83 -11.52 -4.04 3.65
CA TRP A 83 -11.17 -3.81 2.24
C TRP A 83 -12.07 -2.75 1.59
N GLN A 84 -13.39 -2.83 1.77
CA GLN A 84 -14.31 -1.82 1.23
C GLN A 84 -14.06 -0.42 1.80
N ALA A 85 -13.80 -0.31 3.10
CA ALA A 85 -13.46 0.96 3.74
C ALA A 85 -12.16 1.54 3.18
N GLN A 86 -11.09 0.73 3.09
CA GLN A 86 -9.81 1.13 2.49
C GLN A 86 -9.97 1.55 1.03
N ARG A 87 -10.79 0.83 0.26
CA ARG A 87 -11.11 1.17 -1.13
C ARG A 87 -11.79 2.54 -1.23
N LYS A 88 -12.82 2.80 -0.40
CA LYS A 88 -13.52 4.10 -0.37
C LYS A 88 -12.56 5.24 -0.04
N ILE A 89 -11.66 5.04 0.92
CA ILE A 89 -10.66 6.04 1.31
C ILE A 89 -9.69 6.32 0.15
N ILE A 90 -9.14 5.28 -0.47
CA ILE A 90 -8.19 5.46 -1.59
C ILE A 90 -8.83 6.23 -2.74
N LEU A 91 -10.08 5.89 -3.09
CA LEU A 91 -10.85 6.64 -4.11
C LEU A 91 -11.05 8.10 -3.68
N SER A 92 -11.44 8.35 -2.43
CA SER A 92 -11.63 9.72 -1.92
C SER A 92 -10.33 10.53 -1.93
N LEU A 93 -9.19 9.93 -1.57
CA LEU A 93 -7.89 10.59 -1.61
C LEU A 93 -7.49 10.97 -3.05
N ALA A 94 -7.74 10.06 -4.01
CA ALA A 94 -7.51 10.28 -5.43
C ALA A 94 -8.39 11.39 -6.04
N GLU A 95 -9.61 11.58 -5.52
CA GLU A 95 -10.49 12.70 -5.91
C GLU A 95 -10.05 14.03 -5.27
N LYS A 96 -9.63 14.00 -4.00
CA LYS A 96 -9.29 15.21 -3.23
C LYS A 96 -8.14 16.00 -3.85
N GLY A 97 -7.13 15.32 -4.38
CA GLY A 97 -5.97 16.02 -4.90
C GLY A 97 -4.82 15.10 -5.31
N ASN A 98 -3.71 15.72 -5.67
CA ASN A 98 -2.53 15.00 -6.12
C ASN A 98 -1.89 14.25 -4.96
N CYS A 99 -1.61 12.97 -5.13
CA CYS A 99 -1.14 12.13 -4.04
C CYS A 99 -0.23 10.98 -4.48
N VAL A 100 0.58 10.51 -3.53
CA VAL A 100 1.37 9.29 -3.60
C VAL A 100 0.85 8.29 -2.59
N ILE A 101 0.43 7.11 -3.05
CA ILE A 101 -0.18 6.07 -2.22
C ILE A 101 0.68 4.81 -2.22
N VAL A 102 1.13 4.37 -1.04
CA VAL A 102 2.03 3.20 -0.91
C VAL A 102 1.28 1.95 -0.45
N GLY A 103 1.05 1.02 -1.38
CA GLY A 103 0.46 -0.29 -1.12
C GLY A 103 -1.06 -0.33 -1.18
N ARG A 104 -1.68 -1.16 -0.32
CA ARG A 104 -3.14 -1.33 -0.19
C ARG A 104 -3.87 -1.65 -1.50
N CYS A 105 -3.18 -2.32 -2.44
CA CYS A 105 -3.68 -2.61 -3.78
C CYS A 105 -4.17 -1.35 -4.51
N ALA A 106 -3.59 -0.17 -4.20
CA ALA A 106 -4.02 1.09 -4.79
C ALA A 106 -3.88 1.08 -6.32
N ASP A 107 -2.87 0.38 -6.86
CA ASP A 107 -2.68 0.17 -8.29
C ASP A 107 -3.90 -0.50 -8.95
N TYR A 108 -4.52 -1.46 -8.26
CA TYR A 108 -5.72 -2.14 -8.72
C TYR A 108 -6.98 -1.30 -8.47
N ILE A 109 -7.09 -0.67 -7.31
CA ILE A 109 -8.27 0.15 -6.96
C ILE A 109 -8.43 1.33 -7.92
N LEU A 110 -7.32 1.89 -8.39
CA LEU A 110 -7.27 3.04 -9.29
C LEU A 110 -6.95 2.64 -10.75
N GLN A 111 -7.15 1.38 -11.12
CA GLN A 111 -6.77 0.87 -12.45
C GLN A 111 -7.49 1.58 -13.62
N ASP A 112 -8.70 2.07 -13.39
CA ASP A 112 -9.51 2.74 -14.42
C ASP A 112 -9.18 4.25 -14.55
N ARG A 113 -8.15 4.74 -13.83
CA ARG A 113 -7.73 6.14 -13.83
C ARG A 113 -6.57 6.38 -14.80
N GLU A 114 -6.79 7.21 -15.81
CA GLU A 114 -5.77 7.58 -16.79
C GLU A 114 -4.70 8.54 -16.23
N ASP A 115 -5.01 9.26 -15.16
CA ASP A 115 -4.10 10.18 -14.46
C ASP A 115 -3.27 9.49 -13.34
N CYS A 116 -3.25 8.15 -13.32
CA CYS A 116 -2.52 7.34 -12.34
C CYS A 116 -1.24 6.72 -12.93
N LEU A 117 -0.13 6.79 -12.18
CA LEU A 117 1.12 6.09 -12.45
C LEU A 117 1.32 4.96 -11.44
N ASN A 118 1.27 3.71 -11.91
CA ASN A 118 1.43 2.52 -11.07
C ASN A 118 2.88 2.04 -11.10
N VAL A 119 3.53 2.05 -9.95
CA VAL A 119 4.96 1.73 -9.78
C VAL A 119 5.15 0.51 -8.90
N PHE A 120 6.08 -0.36 -9.27
CA PHE A 120 6.58 -1.44 -8.41
C PHE A 120 8.05 -1.27 -8.06
N ILE A 121 8.40 -1.33 -6.77
CA ILE A 121 9.79 -1.26 -6.30
C ILE A 121 10.26 -2.60 -5.76
N HIS A 122 11.26 -3.19 -6.40
CA HIS A 122 11.93 -4.41 -5.96
C HIS A 122 13.42 -4.16 -5.68
N ALA A 123 14.08 -5.15 -5.10
CA ALA A 123 15.53 -5.18 -4.98
C ALA A 123 16.04 -6.61 -4.72
N ASP A 124 17.31 -6.86 -4.99
CA ASP A 124 17.95 -8.11 -4.62
C ASP A 124 17.77 -8.45 -3.11
N MET A 125 17.67 -9.74 -2.80
CA MET A 125 17.43 -10.24 -1.44
C MET A 125 18.49 -9.78 -0.45
N GLU A 126 19.77 -9.77 -0.82
CA GLU A 126 20.86 -9.35 0.08
C GLU A 126 20.78 -7.84 0.37
N LYS A 127 20.57 -7.04 -0.68
CA LYS A 127 20.42 -5.58 -0.54
C LYS A 127 19.21 -5.21 0.34
N ARG A 128 18.11 -5.98 0.24
CA ARG A 128 16.95 -5.83 1.14
C ARG A 128 17.26 -6.24 2.56
N ALA A 129 17.97 -7.36 2.75
CA ALA A 129 18.34 -7.89 4.06
C ALA A 129 19.24 -6.90 4.83
N GLU A 130 20.29 -6.40 4.18
CA GLU A 130 21.17 -5.37 4.72
C GLU A 130 20.36 -4.12 5.13
N ARG A 131 19.46 -3.66 4.26
CA ARG A 131 18.64 -2.48 4.52
C ARG A 131 17.73 -2.65 5.74
N ILE A 132 17.08 -3.81 5.92
CA ILE A 132 16.20 -4.01 7.07
C ILE A 132 16.97 -4.17 8.38
N VAL A 133 18.18 -4.74 8.36
CA VAL A 133 19.05 -4.80 9.54
C VAL A 133 19.50 -3.40 9.92
N LYS A 134 19.94 -2.59 8.95
CA LYS A 134 20.35 -1.20 9.18
C LYS A 134 19.22 -0.34 9.76
N LEU A 135 17.98 -0.53 9.29
CA LEU A 135 16.83 0.30 9.69
C LEU A 135 16.13 -0.18 10.97
N TYR A 136 16.06 -1.49 11.18
CA TYR A 136 15.23 -2.09 12.23
C TYR A 136 16.01 -2.94 13.23
N GLY A 137 17.33 -3.07 13.04
CA GLY A 137 18.18 -3.92 13.85
C GLY A 137 18.05 -5.41 13.56
N GLU A 138 18.95 -6.15 14.20
CA GLU A 138 18.91 -7.60 14.28
C GLU A 138 17.74 -8.09 15.15
N THR A 139 17.29 -9.30 14.86
CA THR A 139 16.22 -9.98 15.62
C THR A 139 16.49 -11.47 15.64
N ASP A 140 15.79 -12.23 16.48
CA ASP A 140 15.91 -13.71 16.51
C ASP A 140 15.54 -14.40 15.19
N LYS A 141 14.84 -13.70 14.29
CA LYS A 141 14.58 -14.16 12.92
C LYS A 141 15.62 -13.63 11.95
N ALA A 142 16.19 -14.54 11.16
CA ALA A 142 17.08 -14.20 10.05
C ALA A 142 16.44 -13.13 9.12
N PRO A 143 17.21 -12.13 8.64
CA PRO A 143 16.70 -11.06 7.79
C PRO A 143 15.90 -11.57 6.58
N LYS A 144 16.42 -12.56 5.85
CA LYS A 144 15.73 -13.15 4.68
C LYS A 144 14.35 -13.71 5.02
N LYS A 145 14.24 -14.42 6.14
CA LYS A 145 12.96 -14.96 6.62
C LYS A 145 11.95 -13.84 6.93
N ARG A 146 12.40 -12.72 7.49
CA ARG A 146 11.54 -11.53 7.73
C ARG A 146 11.03 -10.94 6.41
N LEU A 147 11.87 -10.89 5.39
CA LEU A 147 11.50 -10.41 4.04
C LEU A 147 10.43 -11.32 3.42
N GLU A 148 10.70 -12.63 3.37
CA GLU A 148 9.81 -13.63 2.81
C GLU A 148 8.44 -13.66 3.50
N GLU A 149 8.40 -13.62 4.83
CA GLU A 149 7.14 -13.62 5.58
C GLU A 149 6.28 -12.39 5.25
N LYS A 150 6.89 -11.21 5.09
CA LYS A 150 6.15 -9.98 4.75
C LYS A 150 5.70 -9.97 3.30
N ASP A 151 6.56 -10.39 2.37
CA ASP A 151 6.21 -10.43 0.95
C ASP A 151 5.18 -11.52 0.65
N LYS A 152 5.25 -12.68 1.32
CA LYS A 152 4.20 -13.72 1.24
C LYS A 152 2.83 -13.17 1.67
N LYS A 153 2.76 -12.42 2.77
CA LYS A 153 1.51 -11.78 3.21
C LYS A 153 0.98 -10.79 2.18
N ARG A 154 1.85 -9.98 1.57
CA ARG A 154 1.48 -9.04 0.49
C ARG A 154 0.95 -9.77 -0.75
N LYS A 155 1.63 -10.84 -1.18
CA LYS A 155 1.23 -11.69 -2.30
C LYS A 155 -0.15 -12.30 -2.09
N VAL A 156 -0.37 -12.93 -0.94
CA VAL A 156 -1.66 -13.56 -0.59
C VAL A 156 -2.78 -12.52 -0.56
N ASN A 157 -2.56 -11.40 0.12
CA ASN A 157 -3.55 -10.32 0.19
C ASN A 157 -3.89 -9.77 -1.19
N TYR A 158 -2.89 -9.46 -2.01
CA TYR A 158 -3.11 -8.91 -3.35
C TYR A 158 -3.88 -9.90 -4.22
N ARG A 159 -3.43 -11.17 -4.29
CA ARG A 159 -4.13 -12.20 -5.07
C ARG A 159 -5.58 -12.38 -4.64
N TYR A 160 -5.85 -12.36 -3.34
CA TYR A 160 -7.22 -12.51 -2.83
C TYR A 160 -8.16 -11.40 -3.29
N TYR A 161 -7.69 -10.15 -3.37
CA TYR A 161 -8.54 -9.00 -3.71
C TYR A 161 -8.52 -8.60 -5.19
N THR A 162 -7.55 -9.07 -5.97
CA THR A 162 -7.34 -8.61 -7.35
C THR A 162 -7.35 -9.73 -8.37
N ASP A 163 -7.28 -10.99 -7.93
CA ASP A 163 -7.01 -12.18 -8.74
C ASP A 163 -5.72 -12.11 -9.59
N ARG A 164 -4.83 -11.13 -9.30
CA ARG A 164 -3.57 -10.91 -10.02
C ARG A 164 -2.37 -11.40 -9.23
N GLU A 165 -1.29 -11.69 -9.96
CA GLU A 165 -0.01 -12.02 -9.36
C GLU A 165 0.76 -10.76 -8.92
N TRP A 166 0.98 -10.63 -7.61
CA TRP A 166 1.70 -9.48 -7.06
C TRP A 166 3.17 -9.47 -7.48
N GLY A 167 3.61 -8.32 -8.02
CA GLY A 167 4.96 -8.17 -8.58
C GLY A 167 5.08 -8.58 -10.04
N ALA A 168 4.01 -9.09 -10.68
CA ALA A 168 4.01 -9.26 -12.13
C ALA A 168 4.06 -7.89 -12.82
N SER A 169 5.01 -7.71 -13.73
CA SER A 169 5.30 -6.40 -14.35
C SER A 169 4.11 -5.83 -15.11
N GLN A 170 3.24 -6.68 -15.66
CA GLN A 170 2.04 -6.31 -16.40
C GLN A 170 1.00 -5.55 -15.55
N ASN A 171 1.09 -5.61 -14.22
CA ASN A 171 0.20 -4.87 -13.32
C ASN A 171 0.65 -3.41 -13.11
N TYR A 172 1.84 -3.04 -13.57
CA TYR A 172 2.48 -1.76 -13.27
C TYR A 172 2.94 -1.09 -14.57
N HIS A 173 2.97 0.24 -14.57
CA HIS A 173 3.53 1.01 -15.69
C HIS A 173 5.07 0.98 -15.66
N ILE A 174 5.66 0.89 -14.47
CA ILE A 174 7.11 0.77 -14.31
C ILE A 174 7.48 -0.07 -13.09
N CYS A 175 8.52 -0.91 -13.24
CA CYS A 175 9.16 -1.65 -12.16
C CYS A 175 10.62 -1.19 -12.04
N LEU A 176 11.05 -0.81 -10.84
CA LEU A 176 12.39 -0.30 -10.58
C LEU A 176 13.12 -1.14 -9.52
N ASP A 177 14.38 -1.48 -9.83
CA ASP A 177 15.29 -2.10 -8.88
C ASP A 177 16.02 -1.01 -8.05
N SER A 178 15.54 -0.79 -6.83
CA SER A 178 16.16 0.20 -5.94
C SER A 178 17.48 -0.27 -5.32
N GLY A 179 17.79 -1.56 -5.44
CA GLY A 179 19.08 -2.11 -5.09
C GLY A 179 20.13 -1.69 -6.10
N GLU A 180 19.77 -1.66 -7.39
CA GLU A 180 20.67 -1.27 -8.47
C GLU A 180 20.76 0.25 -8.66
N PHE A 181 19.61 0.93 -8.70
CA PHE A 181 19.58 2.37 -9.01
C PHE A 181 19.70 3.27 -7.78
N GLY A 182 19.44 2.72 -6.58
CA GLY A 182 19.38 3.51 -5.35
C GLY A 182 18.06 4.27 -5.18
N ILE A 183 17.78 4.69 -3.94
CA ILE A 183 16.51 5.32 -3.53
C ILE A 183 16.28 6.64 -4.27
N GLU A 184 17.27 7.52 -4.28
CA GLU A 184 17.15 8.87 -4.84
C GLU A 184 16.92 8.84 -6.35
N ARG A 185 17.63 7.98 -7.08
CA ARG A 185 17.46 7.85 -8.54
C ARG A 185 16.10 7.28 -8.89
N CYS A 186 15.62 6.28 -8.16
CA CYS A 186 14.27 5.77 -8.35
C CYS A 186 13.21 6.85 -8.12
N ALA A 187 13.36 7.67 -7.07
CA ALA A 187 12.42 8.76 -6.80
C ALA A 187 12.38 9.79 -7.94
N LYS A 188 13.56 10.22 -8.44
CA LYS A 188 13.66 11.16 -9.57
C LYS A 188 13.01 10.61 -10.83
N ILE A 189 13.30 9.37 -11.21
CA ILE A 189 12.69 8.71 -12.39
C ILE A 189 11.16 8.73 -12.28
N ILE A 190 10.61 8.39 -11.12
CA ILE A 190 9.15 8.38 -10.91
C ILE A 190 8.58 9.80 -11.01
N ALA A 191 9.25 10.79 -10.43
CA ALA A 191 8.81 12.18 -10.47
C ALA A 191 8.87 12.78 -11.89
N GLU A 192 9.90 12.44 -12.68
CA GLU A 192 10.02 12.80 -14.09
C GLU A 192 8.87 12.21 -14.91
N LEU A 193 8.64 10.90 -14.82
CA LEU A 193 7.53 10.21 -15.50
C LEU A 193 6.16 10.75 -15.11
N ALA A 194 5.99 11.24 -13.88
CA ALA A 194 4.74 11.83 -13.43
C ALA A 194 4.51 13.25 -14.01
N ARG A 195 5.58 13.96 -14.34
CA ARG A 195 5.54 15.31 -14.94
C ARG A 195 5.38 15.28 -16.46
N GLU A 196 5.84 14.22 -17.12
CA GLU A 196 5.79 14.07 -18.58
C GLU A 196 4.35 14.02 -19.12
N GLU A 197 4.14 14.69 -20.27
CA GLU A 197 2.85 14.84 -20.97
C GLU A 197 2.51 13.65 -21.87
#